data_AF-A0AAD8MTI2-F1
#
_entry.id   AF-A0AAD8MTI2-F1
#
_cell.length_a   1.000
_cell.length_b   1.000
_cell.length_c   1.000
_cell.angle_alpha   90.00
_cell.angle_beta   90.00
_cell.angle_gamma   90.00
#
_symmetry.space_group_name_H-M   'P 1'
#
loop_
_entity.id
_entity.type
_entity.pdbx_description
1 polymer ?
#
loop_
_entity_poly.entity_id
_entity_poly.type
_entity_poly.pdbx_seq_one_letter_code
_entity_poly.pdbx_strand_id
1 'polypeptide(L)'
;MNSEEEEAALILCSMKNSKVDSTTSLQLEETRVSILKKHKLQHPSSLSPLSNNTRLLSLVPPSLAEVIGDCSTPFDKRLTGSDIQENQVRLLLKYRHVMQFLNPLLRPSEIYKIKKSGLTVCVYDSNGKMYEMVFSLWGTKAYVITTRNWFQFCVDHGFQTLLDWVTVWMFRHTLTGRICFVITSERRIFSKAIEPVFHLPAAARKKRSKGCSRSSNLKRRRLNDDGGDCRDN
;
A
#
# COMPACT_ATOMS: atom_id res chain seq x y z
N MET A 1 -16.97 -33.15 -9.02
CA MET A 1 -17.01 -33.07 -7.54
C MET A 1 -17.50 -34.40 -7.06
N ASN A 2 -16.79 -35.01 -6.12
CA ASN A 2 -17.17 -36.31 -5.59
C ASN A 2 -18.39 -36.13 -4.68
N SER A 3 -19.39 -36.98 -4.79
CA SER A 3 -20.63 -36.95 -3.98
C SER A 3 -20.35 -36.88 -2.47
N GLU A 4 -19.22 -37.45 -2.04
CA GLU A 4 -18.77 -37.47 -0.64
C GLU A 4 -18.28 -36.09 -0.15
N GLU A 5 -17.73 -35.26 -1.04
CA GLU A 5 -17.25 -33.91 -0.70
C GLU A 5 -18.42 -32.95 -0.46
N GLU A 6 -19.50 -33.11 -1.22
CA GLU A 6 -20.73 -32.32 -1.07
C GLU A 6 -21.48 -32.67 0.22
N GLU A 7 -21.54 -33.96 0.56
CA GLU A 7 -22.15 -34.43 1.81
C GLU A 7 -21.37 -33.94 3.05
N ALA A 8 -20.03 -34.00 3.00
CA ALA A 8 -19.18 -33.47 4.05
C ALA A 8 -19.35 -31.95 4.23
N ALA A 9 -19.49 -31.21 3.13
CA ALA A 9 -19.71 -29.76 3.18
C ALA A 9 -21.06 -29.41 3.83
N LEU A 10 -22.13 -30.16 3.53
CA LEU A 10 -23.45 -29.95 4.12
C LEU A 10 -23.46 -30.23 5.63
N ILE A 11 -22.78 -31.30 6.07
CA ILE A 11 -22.63 -31.62 7.49
C ILE A 11 -21.89 -30.49 8.20
N LEU A 12 -20.77 -30.00 7.66
CA LEU A 12 -20.00 -28.89 8.23
C LEU A 12 -20.81 -27.58 8.29
N CYS A 13 -21.63 -27.31 7.27
CA CYS A 13 -22.54 -26.17 7.27
C CYS A 13 -23.59 -26.26 8.39
N SER A 14 -24.10 -27.45 8.68
CA SER A 14 -25.07 -27.68 9.76
C SER A 14 -24.47 -27.49 11.16
N MET A 15 -23.17 -27.76 11.33
CA MET A 15 -22.45 -27.67 12.61
C MET A 15 -21.95 -26.26 12.95
N LYS A 16 -22.01 -25.30 12.01
CA LYS A 16 -21.42 -23.96 12.16
C LYS A 16 -22.00 -23.13 13.32
N ASN A 17 -23.18 -23.48 13.81
CA ASN A 17 -23.88 -22.78 14.89
C ASN A 17 -24.09 -23.63 16.16
N SER A 18 -23.55 -24.85 16.23
CA SER A 18 -23.67 -25.68 17.44
C SER A 18 -22.70 -25.20 18.53
N LYS A 19 -23.21 -24.99 19.74
CA LYS A 19 -22.40 -24.63 20.89
C LYS A 19 -21.65 -25.88 21.38
N VAL A 20 -20.38 -25.97 21.06
CA VAL A 20 -19.50 -27.08 21.46
C VAL A 20 -19.10 -26.89 22.93
N ASP A 21 -19.13 -27.97 23.72
CA ASP A 21 -18.66 -27.93 25.10
C ASP A 21 -17.13 -27.79 25.19
N SER A 22 -16.63 -27.34 26.34
CA SER A 22 -15.21 -27.02 26.51
C SER A 22 -14.29 -28.24 26.33
N THR A 23 -14.76 -29.44 26.67
CA THR A 23 -13.98 -30.67 26.61
C THR A 23 -13.82 -31.12 25.16
N THR A 24 -14.92 -31.10 24.41
CA THR A 24 -14.92 -31.42 22.98
C THR A 24 -14.09 -30.42 22.17
N SER A 25 -14.11 -29.14 22.53
CA SER A 25 -13.28 -28.10 21.88
C SER A 25 -11.77 -28.37 22.03
N LEU A 26 -11.33 -28.76 23.24
CA LEU A 26 -9.94 -29.13 23.50
C LEU A 26 -9.51 -30.36 22.70
N GLN A 27 -10.33 -31.41 22.68
CA GLN A 27 -10.05 -32.62 21.90
C GLN A 27 -10.01 -32.35 20.39
N LEU A 28 -10.86 -31.44 19.89
CA LEU A 28 -10.84 -31.03 18.49
C LEU A 28 -9.53 -30.32 18.13
N GLU A 29 -9.01 -29.47 19.02
CA GLU A 29 -7.75 -28.75 18.80
C GLU A 29 -6.54 -29.68 18.89
N GLU A 30 -6.52 -30.62 19.84
CA GLU A 30 -5.48 -31.67 19.92
C GLU A 30 -5.46 -32.55 18.67
N THR A 31 -6.64 -32.91 18.17
CA THR A 31 -6.80 -33.70 16.94
C THR A 31 -6.32 -32.90 15.73
N ARG A 32 -6.68 -31.61 15.63
CA ARG A 32 -6.22 -30.69 14.58
C ARG A 32 -4.69 -30.61 14.54
N VAL A 33 -4.05 -30.41 15.69
CA VAL A 33 -2.58 -30.34 15.81
C VAL A 33 -1.93 -31.66 15.40
N SER A 34 -2.51 -32.79 15.81
CA SER A 34 -2.01 -34.12 15.47
C SER A 34 -2.10 -34.43 13.97
N ILE A 35 -3.20 -34.04 13.32
CA ILE A 35 -3.37 -34.16 11.86
C ILE A 35 -2.37 -33.28 11.12
N LEU A 36 -2.20 -32.01 11.53
CA LEU A 36 -1.21 -31.11 10.94
C LEU A 36 0.22 -31.64 11.07
N LYS A 37 0.54 -32.27 12.20
CA LYS A 37 1.85 -32.88 12.43
C LYS A 37 2.05 -34.14 11.57
N LYS A 38 1.04 -34.99 11.43
CA LYS A 38 1.07 -36.16 10.52
C LYS A 38 1.20 -35.75 9.06
N HIS A 39 0.48 -34.72 8.62
CA HIS A 39 0.56 -34.21 7.25
C HIS A 39 1.94 -33.63 6.91
N LYS A 40 2.65 -33.07 7.90
CA LYS A 40 4.05 -32.64 7.78
C LYS A 40 5.05 -33.80 7.72
N LEU A 41 4.70 -34.98 8.24
CA LEU A 41 5.60 -36.14 8.32
C LEU A 41 5.43 -37.12 7.14
N GLN A 42 4.28 -37.13 6.46
CA GLN A 42 4.00 -38.07 5.37
C GLN A 42 4.31 -37.55 3.96
N HIS A 43 4.65 -36.27 3.82
CA HIS A 43 5.33 -35.77 2.63
C HIS A 43 6.69 -35.20 3.06
N PRO A 44 7.82 -35.86 2.75
CA PRO A 44 9.08 -35.17 2.64
C PRO A 44 8.99 -34.29 1.39
N SER A 45 8.25 -33.18 1.50
CA SER A 45 8.32 -32.11 0.53
C SER A 45 9.75 -31.62 0.56
N SER A 46 10.52 -31.97 -0.45
CA SER A 46 11.76 -31.29 -0.81
C SER A 46 11.41 -29.81 -1.01
N LEU A 47 11.51 -29.04 0.06
CA LEU A 47 11.33 -27.60 0.04
C LEU A 47 12.60 -26.99 -0.55
N SER A 48 12.61 -26.85 -1.87
CA SER A 48 13.24 -25.69 -2.49
C SER A 48 12.45 -24.45 -2.04
N PRO A 49 13.03 -23.52 -1.27
CA PRO A 49 12.28 -22.38 -0.72
C PRO A 49 12.18 -21.22 -1.72
N LEU A 50 11.83 -21.50 -2.98
CA LEU A 50 11.86 -20.47 -4.03
C LEU A 50 11.05 -20.78 -5.30
N SER A 51 9.98 -21.58 -5.24
CA SER A 51 9.40 -22.10 -6.50
C SER A 51 8.16 -21.39 -7.06
N ASN A 52 7.46 -20.50 -6.34
CA ASN A 52 6.14 -20.05 -6.83
C ASN A 52 5.96 -18.54 -7.03
N ASN A 53 7.01 -17.72 -6.92
CA ASN A 53 6.93 -16.28 -7.22
C ASN A 53 8.20 -15.78 -7.91
N THR A 54 8.29 -15.99 -9.22
CA THR A 54 9.37 -15.48 -10.08
C THR A 54 9.59 -13.97 -9.92
N ARG A 55 8.53 -13.22 -9.53
CA ARG A 55 8.59 -11.78 -9.27
C ARG A 55 9.30 -11.40 -7.98
N LEU A 56 9.27 -12.24 -6.94
CA LEU A 56 9.98 -11.95 -5.68
C LEU A 56 11.49 -12.12 -5.87
N LEU A 57 11.91 -13.09 -6.66
CA LEU A 57 13.32 -13.36 -6.95
C LEU A 57 14.07 -12.16 -7.51
N SER A 58 13.45 -11.40 -8.42
CA SER A 58 14.04 -10.17 -8.97
C SER A 58 14.00 -8.97 -8.02
N LEU A 59 13.21 -9.05 -6.94
CA LEU A 59 13.00 -7.96 -5.98
C LEU A 59 13.85 -8.11 -4.72
N VAL A 60 14.49 -9.26 -4.51
CA VAL A 60 15.39 -9.49 -3.38
C VAL A 60 16.75 -8.83 -3.67
N PRO A 61 17.18 -7.85 -2.85
CA PRO A 61 18.55 -7.34 -2.93
C PRO A 61 19.52 -8.51 -2.68
N PRO A 62 20.56 -8.71 -3.52
CA PRO A 62 21.49 -9.83 -3.37
C PRO A 62 22.15 -9.88 -1.98
N SER A 63 22.39 -8.71 -1.37
CA SER A 63 22.96 -8.55 -0.03
C SER A 63 22.04 -9.05 1.10
N LEU A 64 20.76 -9.33 0.83
CA LEU A 64 19.80 -9.80 1.83
C LEU A 64 19.45 -11.28 1.70
N ALA A 65 20.00 -12.00 0.72
CA ALA A 65 19.63 -13.37 0.41
C ALA A 65 19.71 -14.32 1.63
N GLU A 66 20.70 -14.13 2.51
CA GLU A 66 20.92 -14.98 3.69
C GLU A 66 20.03 -14.62 4.90
N VAL A 67 19.48 -13.40 4.93
CA VAL A 67 18.70 -12.89 6.06
C VAL A 67 17.19 -12.93 5.83
N ILE A 68 16.75 -13.23 4.62
CA ILE A 68 15.33 -13.32 4.24
C ILE A 68 14.75 -14.68 4.61
N GLY A 69 13.76 -14.67 5.51
CA GLY A 69 12.90 -15.80 5.82
C GLY A 69 11.54 -15.70 5.13
N ASP A 70 10.47 -16.03 5.86
CA ASP A 70 9.11 -15.94 5.36
C ASP A 70 8.79 -14.54 4.81
N CYS A 71 8.24 -14.49 3.59
CA CYS A 71 7.96 -13.26 2.87
C CYS A 71 6.46 -13.01 2.76
N SER A 72 6.09 -11.73 2.75
CA SER A 72 4.76 -11.27 2.38
C SER A 72 4.64 -11.15 0.86
N THR A 73 3.41 -11.10 0.36
CA THR A 73 3.18 -10.83 -1.06
C THR A 73 3.53 -9.36 -1.37
N PRO A 74 4.28 -9.07 -2.44
CA PRO A 74 4.58 -7.69 -2.83
C PRO A 74 3.38 -7.01 -3.47
N PHE A 75 3.24 -5.70 -3.22
CA PHE A 75 2.25 -4.87 -3.87
C PHE A 75 2.83 -3.52 -4.27
N ASP A 76 2.28 -2.95 -5.34
CA ASP A 76 2.70 -1.66 -5.86
C ASP A 76 1.84 -0.53 -5.26
N LYS A 77 2.50 0.59 -4.93
CA LYS A 77 1.86 1.83 -4.50
C LYS A 77 2.43 2.98 -5.32
N ARG A 78 1.55 3.74 -5.96
CA ARG A 78 1.90 5.04 -6.53
C ARG A 78 2.11 6.05 -5.40
N LEU A 79 3.25 6.76 -5.43
CA LEU A 79 3.53 7.82 -4.48
C LEU A 79 2.64 9.04 -4.75
N THR A 80 2.13 9.66 -3.69
CA THR A 80 1.43 10.95 -3.74
C THR A 80 2.32 12.05 -3.18
N GLY A 81 1.98 13.32 -3.41
CA GLY A 81 2.76 14.44 -2.85
C GLY A 81 2.91 14.37 -1.33
N SER A 82 1.86 13.95 -0.62
CA SER A 82 1.91 13.74 0.82
C SER A 82 2.88 12.64 1.27
N ASP A 83 3.25 11.72 0.39
CA ASP A 83 4.23 10.67 0.73
C ASP A 83 5.67 11.18 0.69
N ILE A 84 5.97 12.23 -0.08
CA ILE A 84 7.37 12.67 -0.32
C ILE A 84 7.68 14.05 0.27
N GLN A 85 6.68 14.74 0.80
CA GLN A 85 6.85 16.05 1.42
C GLN A 85 7.63 15.98 2.74
N GLU A 86 8.61 16.88 2.88
CA GLU A 86 9.48 17.01 4.07
C GLU A 86 8.70 17.29 5.36
N ASN A 87 7.53 17.92 5.29
CA ASN A 87 6.73 18.21 6.48
C ASN A 87 5.78 17.05 6.89
N GLN A 88 5.60 16.03 6.04
CA GLN A 88 4.73 14.88 6.32
C GLN A 88 5.53 13.63 6.75
N VAL A 89 6.72 13.43 6.18
CA VAL A 89 7.71 12.41 6.58
C VAL A 89 7.11 11.00 6.79
N ARG A 90 6.27 10.56 5.85
CA ARG A 90 5.58 9.26 5.95
C ARG A 90 5.24 8.68 4.59
N LEU A 91 5.27 7.35 4.49
CA LEU A 91 4.65 6.59 3.42
C LEU A 91 3.27 6.10 3.87
N LEU A 92 2.19 6.55 3.23
CA LEU A 92 0.82 6.15 3.58
C LEU A 92 0.39 4.87 2.86
N LEU A 93 0.19 3.78 3.59
CA LEU A 93 -0.31 2.52 3.06
C LEU A 93 -1.83 2.38 3.28
N LYS A 94 -2.55 2.01 2.22
CA LYS A 94 -4.00 1.78 2.28
C LYS A 94 -4.31 0.59 3.18
N TYR A 95 -5.27 0.75 4.09
CA TYR A 95 -5.74 -0.31 4.99
C TYR A 95 -5.95 -1.65 4.29
N ARG A 96 -6.71 -1.66 3.18
CA ARG A 96 -7.02 -2.88 2.43
C ARG A 96 -5.76 -3.60 1.93
N HIS A 97 -4.76 -2.87 1.45
CA HIS A 97 -3.51 -3.47 0.96
C HIS A 97 -2.70 -4.05 2.12
N VAL A 98 -2.61 -3.34 3.25
CA VAL A 98 -1.92 -3.87 4.43
C VAL A 98 -2.59 -5.15 4.92
N MET A 99 -3.93 -5.15 5.04
CA MET A 99 -4.66 -6.34 5.49
C MET A 99 -4.51 -7.52 4.54
N GLN A 100 -4.47 -7.27 3.23
CA GLN A 100 -4.37 -8.32 2.22
C GLN A 100 -2.95 -8.87 2.05
N PHE A 101 -1.95 -7.99 1.96
CA PHE A 101 -0.61 -8.35 1.52
C PHE A 101 0.38 -8.48 2.66
N LEU A 102 0.22 -7.69 3.73
CA LEU A 102 1.21 -7.57 4.81
C LEU A 102 0.79 -8.31 6.08
N ASN A 103 -0.47 -8.16 6.48
CA ASN A 103 -1.01 -8.73 7.72
C ASN A 103 -0.81 -10.25 7.85
N PRO A 104 -0.93 -11.08 6.79
CA PRO A 104 -0.70 -12.52 6.90
C PRO A 104 0.67 -12.93 7.49
N LEU A 105 1.68 -12.06 7.39
CA LEU A 105 3.02 -12.31 7.95
C LEU A 105 3.17 -11.83 9.42
N LEU A 106 2.27 -10.96 9.89
CA LEU A 106 2.39 -10.32 11.20
C LEU A 106 1.85 -11.21 12.33
N ARG A 107 2.54 -11.23 13.46
CA ARG A 107 2.07 -11.89 14.69
C ARG A 107 1.03 -11.02 15.41
N PRO A 108 0.11 -11.60 16.20
CA PRO A 108 -0.87 -10.84 16.97
C PRO A 108 -0.27 -9.75 17.88
N SER A 109 0.89 -10.02 18.49
CA SER A 109 1.61 -9.05 19.33
C SER A 109 2.19 -7.88 18.52
N GLU A 110 2.64 -8.12 17.30
CA GLU A 110 3.12 -7.09 16.37
C GLU A 110 1.96 -6.22 15.91
N ILE A 111 0.82 -6.83 15.54
CA ILE A 111 -0.41 -6.11 15.17
C ILE A 111 -0.87 -5.20 16.31
N TYR A 112 -0.84 -5.69 17.56
CA TYR A 112 -1.19 -4.88 18.73
C TYR A 112 -0.24 -3.66 18.89
N LYS A 113 1.07 -3.85 18.75
CA LYS A 113 2.06 -2.75 18.81
C LYS A 113 1.83 -1.73 17.70
N ILE A 114 1.63 -2.18 16.45
CA ILE A 114 1.36 -1.31 15.29
C ILE A 114 0.15 -0.40 15.55
N LYS A 115 -0.90 -0.93 16.21
CA LYS A 115 -2.12 -0.18 16.54
C LYS A 115 -1.96 0.80 17.70
N LYS A 116 -1.08 0.52 18.67
CA LYS A 116 -0.98 1.27 19.92
C LYS A 116 0.15 2.30 19.92
N SER A 117 1.36 1.85 19.59
CA SER A 117 2.59 2.63 19.73
C SER A 117 3.40 2.74 18.45
N GLY A 118 3.04 1.97 17.42
CA GLY A 118 3.91 1.68 16.29
C GLY A 118 4.91 0.55 16.62
N LEU A 119 5.46 -0.02 15.56
CA LEU A 119 6.46 -1.08 15.57
C LEU A 119 7.72 -0.58 14.84
N THR A 120 8.86 -0.55 15.53
CA THR A 120 10.15 -0.29 14.89
C THR A 120 10.48 -1.43 13.92
N VAL A 121 10.83 -1.06 12.69
CA VAL A 121 11.13 -1.98 11.58
C VAL A 121 12.36 -1.52 10.82
N CYS A 122 13.08 -2.46 10.22
CA CYS A 122 14.13 -2.14 9.26
C CYS A 122 13.51 -2.06 7.86
N VAL A 123 13.85 -1.05 7.09
CA VAL A 123 13.44 -0.88 5.70
C VAL A 123 14.69 -0.95 4.83
N TYR A 124 14.70 -1.83 3.85
CA TYR A 124 15.80 -1.98 2.91
C TYR A 124 15.42 -1.44 1.53
N ASP A 125 16.36 -0.78 0.87
CA ASP A 125 16.24 -0.43 -0.55
C ASP A 125 16.67 -1.60 -1.46
N SER A 126 16.63 -1.38 -2.78
CA SER A 126 17.08 -2.35 -3.79
C SER A 126 18.58 -2.69 -3.73
N ASN A 127 19.39 -1.85 -3.08
CA ASN A 127 20.83 -2.04 -2.90
C ASN A 127 21.14 -2.73 -1.55
N GLY A 128 20.13 -2.97 -0.72
CA GLY A 128 20.27 -3.49 0.64
C GLY A 128 20.71 -2.46 1.68
N LYS A 129 20.66 -1.15 1.38
CA LYS A 129 20.86 -0.10 2.38
C LYS A 129 19.69 -0.10 3.35
N MET A 130 20.00 -0.13 4.65
CA MET A 130 19.03 -0.24 5.73
C MET A 130 18.67 1.13 6.33
N TYR A 131 17.39 1.32 6.59
CA TYR A 131 16.81 2.49 7.24
C TYR A 131 15.91 2.03 8.38
N GLU A 132 16.18 2.47 9.61
CA GLU A 132 15.29 2.19 10.73
C GLU A 132 14.08 3.13 10.68
N MET A 133 12.87 2.56 10.70
CA MET A 133 11.62 3.32 10.62
C MET A 133 10.55 2.76 11.59
N VAL A 134 9.40 3.44 11.71
CA VAL A 134 8.26 2.95 12.50
C VAL A 134 7.09 2.63 11.58
N PHE A 135 6.55 1.43 11.70
CA PHE A 135 5.30 1.02 11.08
C PHE A 135 4.14 1.16 12.08
N SER A 136 3.16 2.00 11.77
CA SER A 136 2.08 2.36 12.70
C SER A 136 0.73 2.48 12.00
N LEU A 137 -0.36 2.25 12.74
CA LEU A 137 -1.71 2.61 12.31
C LEU A 137 -2.08 3.97 12.91
N TRP A 138 -2.32 4.95 12.06
CA TRP A 138 -2.84 6.26 12.44
C TRP A 138 -4.37 6.27 12.28
N GLY A 139 -5.06 6.63 13.36
CA GLY A 139 -6.51 6.54 13.43
C GLY A 139 -7.01 5.11 13.19
N THR A 140 -7.97 4.95 12.29
CA THR A 140 -8.60 3.64 12.04
C THR A 140 -8.29 3.04 10.67
N LYS A 141 -7.70 3.81 9.74
CA LYS A 141 -7.61 3.43 8.32
C LYS A 141 -6.27 3.72 7.62
N ALA A 142 -5.35 4.40 8.28
CA ALA A 142 -4.11 4.86 7.66
C ALA A 142 -2.90 4.14 8.27
N TYR A 143 -2.40 3.10 7.61
CA TYR A 143 -1.10 2.56 8.00
C TYR A 143 -0.01 3.47 7.43
N VAL A 144 1.05 3.70 8.20
CA VAL A 144 2.17 4.53 7.78
C VAL A 144 3.49 3.86 8.11
N ILE A 145 4.46 4.03 7.22
CA ILE A 145 5.89 3.90 7.57
C ILE A 145 6.40 5.33 7.77
N THR A 146 6.88 5.64 8.97
CA THR A 146 7.19 7.01 9.37
C THR A 146 8.41 7.08 10.27
N THR A 147 9.31 8.01 9.96
CA THR A 147 10.45 8.56 10.73
C THR A 147 11.15 9.54 9.79
N ARG A 148 12.05 10.42 10.29
CA ARG A 148 12.92 11.25 9.43
C ARG A 148 13.66 10.44 8.35
N ASN A 149 13.95 9.17 8.63
CA ASN A 149 14.62 8.28 7.67
C ASN A 149 13.78 7.96 6.43
N TRP A 150 12.45 8.09 6.49
CA TRP A 150 11.63 8.00 5.28
C TRP A 150 11.90 9.16 4.31
N PHE A 151 12.05 10.38 4.82
CA PHE A 151 12.43 11.50 3.97
C PHE A 151 13.83 11.32 3.38
N GLN A 152 14.78 10.83 4.18
CA GLN A 152 16.11 10.48 3.68
C GLN A 152 16.04 9.41 2.57
N PHE A 153 15.21 8.39 2.73
CA PHE A 153 14.95 7.37 1.71
C PHE A 153 14.43 7.99 0.41
N CYS A 154 13.50 8.96 0.49
CA CYS A 154 13.02 9.69 -0.68
C CYS A 154 14.12 10.51 -1.38
N VAL A 155 14.98 11.17 -0.60
CA VAL A 155 16.11 11.97 -1.11
C VAL A 155 17.14 11.08 -1.80
N ASP A 156 17.53 9.99 -1.15
CA ASP A 156 18.52 9.03 -1.66
C ASP A 156 18.10 8.39 -3.00
N HIS A 157 16.79 8.27 -3.23
CA HIS A 157 16.23 7.70 -4.45
C HIS A 157 15.65 8.72 -5.44
N GLY A 158 15.79 10.02 -5.14
CA GLY A 158 15.36 11.10 -6.04
C GLY A 158 13.88 11.02 -6.41
N PHE A 159 13.01 10.69 -5.44
CA PHE A 159 11.58 10.56 -5.70
C PHE A 159 10.94 11.88 -6.12
N GLN A 160 10.13 11.81 -7.16
CA GLN A 160 9.37 12.91 -7.73
C GLN A 160 7.87 12.62 -7.62
N THR A 161 7.10 13.68 -7.39
CA THR A 161 5.64 13.60 -7.29
C THR A 161 5.04 13.00 -8.57
N LEU A 162 4.01 12.15 -8.42
CA LEU A 162 3.10 11.65 -9.48
C LEU A 162 3.68 10.64 -10.48
N LEU A 163 5.00 10.51 -10.61
CA LEU A 163 5.64 9.59 -11.58
C LEU A 163 6.14 8.29 -10.95
N ASP A 164 6.47 8.33 -9.67
CA ASP A 164 7.18 7.23 -9.03
C ASP A 164 6.23 6.26 -8.34
N TRP A 165 6.51 4.98 -8.56
CA TRP A 165 5.88 3.85 -7.90
C TRP A 165 6.89 3.19 -6.97
N VAL A 166 6.39 2.66 -5.87
CA VAL A 166 7.16 1.79 -4.99
C VAL A 166 6.50 0.42 -4.93
N THR A 167 7.32 -0.62 -4.98
CA THR A 167 6.90 -1.98 -4.63
C THR A 167 7.27 -2.20 -3.17
N VAL A 168 6.29 -2.62 -2.38
CA VAL A 168 6.42 -2.81 -0.93
C VAL A 168 6.13 -4.25 -0.59
N TRP A 169 7.00 -4.85 0.19
CA TRP A 169 6.79 -6.16 0.83
C TRP A 169 7.55 -6.24 2.14
N MET A 170 7.26 -7.28 2.91
CA MET A 170 7.91 -7.57 4.18
C MET A 170 8.52 -8.96 4.18
N PHE A 171 9.53 -9.16 5.01
CA PHE A 171 10.05 -10.48 5.33
C PHE A 171 10.35 -10.61 6.81
N ARG A 172 10.39 -11.86 7.28
CA ARG A 172 10.89 -12.22 8.59
C ARG A 172 12.41 -12.34 8.51
N HIS A 173 13.15 -11.54 9.27
CA HIS A 173 14.59 -11.69 9.38
C HIS A 173 14.92 -13.05 10.01
N THR A 174 15.73 -13.89 9.37
CA THR A 174 16.03 -15.27 9.82
C THR A 174 16.68 -15.30 11.20
N LEU A 175 17.69 -14.46 11.41
CA LEU A 175 18.44 -14.39 12.68
C LEU A 175 17.67 -13.74 13.83
N THR A 176 17.12 -12.54 13.62
CA THR A 176 16.50 -11.75 14.71
C THR A 176 15.02 -12.05 14.89
N GLY A 177 14.40 -12.71 13.91
CA GLY A 177 12.97 -12.86 13.84
C GLY A 177 12.22 -11.54 13.76
N ARG A 178 12.84 -10.40 13.44
CA ARG A 178 12.12 -9.11 13.30
C ARG A 178 11.41 -9.03 11.95
N ILE A 179 10.39 -8.18 11.86
CA ILE A 179 9.78 -7.81 10.59
C ILE A 179 10.64 -6.73 9.94
N CYS A 180 11.01 -6.96 8.70
CA CYS A 180 11.72 -6.02 7.84
C CYS A 180 10.88 -5.75 6.59
N PHE A 181 11.00 -4.55 6.05
CA PHE A 181 10.42 -4.15 4.78
C PHE A 181 11.50 -4.12 3.70
N VAL A 182 11.09 -4.39 2.47
CA VAL A 182 11.84 -4.00 1.28
C VAL A 182 10.97 -3.05 0.49
N ILE A 183 11.56 -1.91 0.10
CA ILE A 183 10.92 -0.91 -0.72
C ILE A 183 11.83 -0.68 -1.93
N THR A 184 11.35 -1.03 -3.11
CA THR A 184 12.04 -0.76 -4.37
C THR A 184 11.26 0.27 -5.16
N SER A 185 11.97 1.12 -5.88
CA SER A 185 11.37 2.16 -6.70
C SER A 185 11.36 1.81 -8.18
N GLU A 186 10.29 2.21 -8.86
CA GLU A 186 10.16 2.09 -10.30
C GLU A 186 9.59 3.41 -10.84
N ARG A 187 10.32 4.06 -11.74
CA ARG A 187 9.84 5.25 -12.45
C ARG A 187 9.15 4.81 -13.73
N ARG A 188 7.82 4.88 -13.77
CA ARG A 188 7.04 4.54 -14.96
C ARG A 188 6.85 5.79 -15.82
N ILE A 189 7.72 5.98 -16.81
CA ILE A 189 7.55 7.03 -17.80
C ILE A 189 6.43 6.60 -18.74
N PHE A 190 5.26 7.21 -18.62
CA PHE A 190 4.25 7.13 -19.68
C PHE A 190 4.72 8.04 -20.81
N SER A 191 5.43 7.49 -21.79
CA SER A 191 5.57 8.17 -23.07
C SER A 191 4.16 8.32 -23.64
N LYS A 192 3.59 9.53 -23.56
CA LYS A 192 2.52 9.92 -24.46
C LYS A 192 3.06 9.67 -25.86
N ALA A 193 2.45 8.75 -26.60
CA ALA A 193 2.60 8.75 -28.04
C ALA A 193 2.30 10.18 -28.49
N ILE A 194 3.32 10.90 -28.95
CA ILE A 194 3.10 12.11 -29.73
C ILE A 194 2.47 11.57 -31.00
N GLU A 195 1.15 11.68 -31.13
CA GLU A 195 0.56 11.48 -32.45
C GLU A 195 1.27 12.45 -33.39
N PRO A 196 1.88 11.98 -34.49
CA PRO A 196 2.45 12.88 -35.47
C PRO A 196 1.29 13.74 -35.97
N VAL A 197 1.36 15.03 -35.66
CA VAL A 197 0.47 16.04 -36.23
C VAL A 197 0.78 16.05 -37.72
N PHE A 198 0.02 15.27 -38.50
CA PHE A 198 0.01 15.39 -39.94
C PHE A 198 -0.49 16.81 -40.25
N HIS A 199 0.43 17.67 -40.68
CA HIS A 199 0.09 18.98 -41.22
C HIS A 199 -0.77 18.79 -42.47
N LEU A 200 -2.09 18.97 -42.33
CA LEU A 200 -2.95 19.21 -43.48
C LEU A 200 -2.72 20.65 -43.98
N PRO A 201 -2.53 20.86 -45.29
CA PRO A 201 -2.18 22.16 -45.82
C PRO A 201 -3.34 23.15 -45.74
N ALA A 202 -2.97 24.39 -45.43
CA ALA A 202 -3.87 25.54 -45.38
C ALA A 202 -4.50 25.82 -46.75
N ALA A 203 -5.78 25.53 -46.92
CA ALA A 203 -6.59 26.11 -47.99
C ALA A 203 -8.07 26.18 -47.60
N ALA A 204 -8.53 27.38 -47.24
CA ALA A 204 -9.76 27.98 -47.78
C ALA A 204 -10.20 29.16 -46.90
N ARG A 205 -9.54 30.28 -47.14
CA ARG A 205 -10.00 31.63 -46.84
C ARG A 205 -11.35 31.87 -47.53
N LYS A 206 -12.44 32.07 -46.79
CA LYS A 206 -13.61 32.81 -47.30
C LYS A 206 -14.03 33.88 -46.30
N LYS A 207 -13.57 35.10 -46.60
CA LYS A 207 -14.11 36.35 -46.08
C LYS A 207 -15.59 36.45 -46.45
N ARG A 208 -16.46 36.76 -45.50
CA ARG A 208 -17.64 37.58 -45.77
C ARG A 208 -17.92 38.52 -44.60
N SER A 209 -17.65 39.77 -44.89
CA SER A 209 -17.94 40.99 -44.14
C SER A 209 -19.42 41.36 -44.17
N LYS A 210 -19.77 42.26 -43.24
CA LYS A 210 -20.99 43.11 -43.09
C LYS A 210 -21.86 42.62 -41.92
N GLY A 211 -22.15 43.41 -40.89
CA GLY A 211 -21.92 44.84 -40.63
C GLY A 211 -22.99 45.36 -39.67
N CYS A 212 -22.70 46.51 -39.04
CA CYS A 212 -23.61 47.37 -38.26
C CYS A 212 -24.13 46.81 -36.92
N SER A 213 -24.31 47.59 -35.86
CA SER A 213 -23.94 48.97 -35.51
C SER A 213 -24.54 49.24 -34.13
N ARG A 214 -23.85 50.06 -33.32
CA ARG A 214 -24.44 51.02 -32.34
C ARG A 214 -25.23 50.41 -31.16
N SER A 215 -25.26 50.96 -29.95
CA SER A 215 -24.72 52.19 -29.39
C SER A 215 -25.04 52.18 -27.89
N SER A 216 -24.15 52.81 -27.13
CA SER A 216 -24.45 53.76 -26.04
C SER A 216 -24.92 53.29 -24.66
N ASN A 217 -24.16 53.83 -23.69
CA ASN A 217 -24.62 54.63 -22.55
C ASN A 217 -25.13 53.87 -21.32
N LEU A 218 -25.01 54.35 -20.08
CA LEU A 218 -24.27 55.44 -19.41
C LEU A 218 -24.88 55.47 -17.99
N LYS A 219 -24.08 55.69 -16.92
CA LYS A 219 -24.52 56.23 -15.61
C LYS A 219 -25.47 55.33 -14.78
N ARG A 220 -25.55 55.36 -13.44
CA ARG A 220 -25.22 56.36 -12.41
C ARG A 220 -25.34 55.69 -11.01
N ARG A 221 -24.38 55.98 -10.14
CA ARG A 221 -24.46 56.45 -8.72
C ARG A 221 -25.71 56.13 -7.86
N ARG A 222 -25.48 55.70 -6.61
CA ARG A 222 -25.68 56.39 -5.29
C ARG A 222 -25.77 55.31 -4.16
N LEU A 223 -24.98 55.37 -3.09
CA LEU A 223 -25.07 56.18 -1.85
C LEU A 223 -26.16 55.70 -0.87
N ASN A 224 -25.83 55.83 0.44
CA ASN A 224 -26.53 55.46 1.69
C ASN A 224 -26.01 54.12 2.28
N ASP A 225 -25.74 53.94 3.57
CA ASP A 225 -25.87 54.71 4.82
C ASP A 225 -24.93 54.00 5.84
N ASP A 226 -24.09 54.69 6.60
CA ASP A 226 -24.34 55.31 7.92
C ASP A 226 -24.26 54.36 9.13
N GLY A 227 -23.43 54.75 10.11
CA GLY A 227 -23.64 54.48 11.54
C GLY A 227 -22.91 53.29 12.17
N GLY A 228 -21.96 53.56 13.07
CA GLY A 228 -21.52 52.56 14.05
C GLY A 228 -20.20 52.80 14.77
N ASP A 229 -20.01 53.99 15.35
CA ASP A 229 -19.03 54.27 16.39
C ASP A 229 -19.38 53.51 17.69
N CYS A 230 -18.39 52.89 18.35
CA CYS A 230 -18.24 52.91 19.83
C CYS A 230 -17.05 52.07 20.33
N ARG A 231 -16.07 52.81 20.85
CA ARG A 231 -15.38 52.66 22.15
C ARG A 231 -14.23 51.68 22.35
N ASP A 232 -13.12 52.33 22.69
CA ASP A 232 -12.01 51.92 23.54
C ASP A 232 -12.44 51.28 24.87
N ASN A 233 -11.71 50.22 25.24
CA ASN A 233 -11.07 50.03 26.55
C ASN A 233 -10.01 48.93 26.45
#